data_AF-A0A1J5HGZ1-F1
#
_entry.id   AF-A0A1J5HGZ1-F1
#
_cell.length_a   1.000
_cell.length_b   1.000
_cell.length_c   1.000
_cell.angle_alpha   90.00
_cell.angle_beta   90.00
_cell.angle_gamma   90.00
#
_symmetry.space_group_name_H-M   'P 1'
#
loop_
_entity.id
_entity.type
_entity.pdbx_description
1 polymer ?
#
loop_
_entity_poly.entity_id
_entity_poly.type
_entity_poly.pdbx_seq_one_letter_code
_entity_poly.pdbx_strand_id
1 'polypeptide(L)'
;MTKVFSVPIKASIGCTLDKVQIAFNLTLEEDRNLFGEIEGVIPSDYLQQTLTEYLPLATAINTKKSRSEFLIEPILAELRRLADYQISLFSSTETILG
;
A
#
# COMPACT_ATOMS: atom_id res chain seq x y z
N MET A 1 -31.84 27.66 -2.20
CA MET A 1 -31.42 27.17 -0.87
C MET A 1 -30.83 25.78 -1.06
N THR A 2 -29.49 25.66 -1.09
CA THR A 2 -28.81 24.37 -1.25
C THR A 2 -28.82 23.63 0.08
N LYS A 3 -29.57 22.53 0.17
CA LYS A 3 -29.48 21.61 1.32
C LYS A 3 -28.15 20.89 1.25
N VAL A 4 -27.20 21.30 2.09
CA VAL A 4 -25.99 20.54 2.37
C VAL A 4 -26.40 19.36 3.24
N PHE A 5 -26.50 18.17 2.64
CA PHE A 5 -26.63 16.93 3.41
C PHE A 5 -25.26 16.62 4.01
N SER A 6 -25.09 16.92 5.30
CA SER A 6 -23.96 16.41 6.07
C SER A 6 -24.26 14.97 6.44
N VAL A 7 -23.65 14.02 5.74
CA VAL A 7 -23.64 12.62 6.16
C VAL A 7 -22.46 12.47 7.11
N PRO A 8 -22.67 12.25 8.42
CA PRO A 8 -21.59 12.02 9.34
C PRO A 8 -20.98 10.65 9.06
N ILE A 9 -19.85 10.60 8.35
CA ILE A 9 -19.05 9.38 8.24
C ILE A 9 -18.32 9.21 9.57
N LYS A 10 -18.97 8.62 10.57
CA LYS A 10 -18.24 8.00 11.67
C LYS A 10 -17.51 6.81 11.08
N ALA A 11 -16.18 6.87 10.98
CA ALA A 11 -15.35 5.73 10.68
C ALA A 11 -15.51 4.69 11.80
N SER A 12 -16.52 3.84 11.68
CA SER A 12 -16.75 2.69 12.55
C SER A 12 -16.02 1.50 11.95
N ILE A 13 -15.49 0.64 12.82
CA ILE A 13 -14.88 -0.64 12.48
C ILE A 13 -15.94 -1.42 11.67
N GLY A 14 -15.72 -1.58 10.35
CA GLY A 14 -16.71 -2.17 9.44
C GLY A 14 -17.02 -1.38 8.15
N CYS A 15 -16.24 -0.34 7.83
CA CYS A 15 -16.25 0.30 6.50
C CYS A 15 -15.63 -0.65 5.46
N THR A 16 -16.39 -0.98 4.42
CA THR A 16 -15.97 -1.82 3.30
C THR A 16 -16.16 -1.06 1.99
N LEU A 17 -15.36 -1.38 0.96
CA LEU A 17 -15.35 -0.61 -0.29
C LEU A 17 -16.74 -0.56 -0.96
N ASP A 18 -17.45 -1.68 -0.97
CA ASP A 18 -18.83 -1.82 -1.46
C ASP A 18 -19.80 -0.87 -0.73
N LYS A 19 -19.70 -0.76 0.59
CA LYS A 19 -20.54 0.17 1.39
C LYS A 19 -20.26 1.62 1.02
N VAL A 20 -19.00 1.98 0.77
CA VAL A 20 -18.61 3.32 0.35
C VAL A 20 -19.14 3.60 -1.06
N GLN A 21 -19.03 2.65 -2.00
CA GLN A 21 -19.57 2.80 -3.35
C GLN A 21 -21.08 3.07 -3.33
N ILE A 22 -21.84 2.32 -2.53
CA ILE A 22 -23.28 2.49 -2.41
C ILE A 22 -23.63 3.83 -1.74
N ALA A 23 -23.00 4.14 -0.60
CA ALA A 23 -23.32 5.34 0.18
C ALA A 23 -23.05 6.65 -0.57
N PHE A 24 -22.05 6.65 -1.46
CA PHE A 24 -21.64 7.83 -2.21
C PHE A 24 -21.97 7.74 -3.71
N ASN A 25 -22.68 6.70 -4.14
CA ASN A 25 -23.02 6.43 -5.54
C ASN A 25 -21.78 6.51 -6.47
N LEU A 26 -20.69 5.86 -6.06
CA LEU A 26 -19.41 5.86 -6.77
C LEU A 26 -19.34 4.67 -7.74
N THR A 27 -18.74 4.92 -8.90
CA THR A 27 -18.33 3.86 -9.83
C THR A 27 -16.86 3.53 -9.56
N LEU A 28 -16.53 2.24 -9.49
CA LEU A 28 -15.15 1.78 -9.37
C LEU A 28 -14.55 1.65 -10.77
N GLU A 29 -13.35 2.20 -10.95
CA GLU A 29 -12.58 2.08 -12.18
C GLU A 29 -11.32 1.28 -11.87
N GLU A 30 -11.34 -0.02 -12.17
CA GLU A 30 -10.24 -0.95 -11.85
C GLU A 30 -9.16 -0.99 -12.94
N ASP A 31 -9.53 -0.73 -14.19
CA ASP A 31 -8.64 -0.88 -15.35
C ASP A 31 -7.85 0.38 -15.72
N ARG A 32 -7.87 1.41 -14.86
CA ARG A 32 -7.12 2.64 -15.10
C ARG A 32 -5.63 2.42 -14.83
N ASN A 33 -4.80 2.50 -15.87
CA ASN A 33 -3.36 2.54 -15.69
C ASN A 33 -2.91 3.94 -15.24
N LEU A 34 -2.77 4.15 -13.94
CA LEU A 34 -2.35 5.42 -13.34
C LEU A 34 -0.90 5.82 -13.68
N PHE A 35 -0.08 4.88 -14.15
CA PHE A 35 1.36 5.07 -14.36
C PHE A 35 1.79 4.71 -15.78
N GLY A 36 0.86 4.60 -16.73
CA GLY A 36 1.15 4.11 -18.10
C GLY A 36 2.10 5.00 -18.90
N GLU A 37 2.19 6.27 -18.55
CA GLU A 37 3.07 7.25 -19.18
C GLU A 37 4.38 7.48 -18.41
N ILE A 38 4.55 6.85 -17.24
CA ILE A 38 5.75 7.03 -16.41
C ILE A 38 6.78 5.97 -16.80
N GLU A 39 7.99 6.43 -17.10
CA GLU A 39 9.12 5.54 -17.34
C GLU A 39 9.49 4.78 -16.06
N GLY A 40 9.71 3.47 -16.19
CA GLY A 40 10.12 2.63 -15.08
C GLY A 40 11.53 2.96 -14.59
N VAL A 41 11.77 2.78 -13.30
CA VAL A 41 13.11 2.89 -12.72
C VAL A 41 13.74 1.51 -12.66
N ILE A 42 15.00 1.40 -13.09
CA ILE A 42 15.78 0.17 -12.95
C ILE A 42 16.11 -0.04 -11.47
N PRO A 43 15.73 -1.17 -10.85
CA PRO A 43 16.10 -1.48 -9.47
C PRO A 43 17.63 -1.55 -9.30
N SER A 44 18.17 -1.07 -8.18
CA SER A 44 19.59 -1.28 -7.89
C SER A 44 19.94 -2.76 -7.77
N ASP A 45 21.21 -3.09 -7.99
CA ASP A 45 21.74 -4.44 -7.79
C ASP A 45 21.44 -4.96 -6.38
N TYR A 46 21.48 -4.07 -5.38
CA TYR A 46 21.14 -4.40 -4.00
C TYR A 46 19.69 -4.87 -3.87
N LEU A 47 18.72 -4.15 -4.47
CA LEU A 47 17.32 -4.55 -4.43
C LEU A 47 17.08 -5.84 -5.22
N GLN A 48 17.71 -5.99 -6.39
CA GLN A 48 17.59 -7.21 -7.20
C GLN A 48 18.10 -8.44 -6.47
N GLN A 49 19.29 -8.35 -5.85
CA GLN A 49 19.85 -9.43 -5.05
C GLN A 49 18.96 -9.75 -3.84
N THR A 50 18.54 -8.73 -3.10
CA THR A 50 17.66 -8.90 -1.92
C THR A 50 16.37 -9.62 -2.30
N LEU A 51 15.68 -9.19 -3.36
CA LEU A 51 14.43 -9.83 -3.79
C LEU A 51 14.65 -11.25 -4.30
N THR A 52 15.79 -11.54 -4.93
CA THR A 52 16.15 -12.90 -5.36
C THR A 52 16.28 -13.84 -4.17
N GLU A 53 16.92 -13.39 -3.10
CA GLU A 53 17.11 -14.17 -1.86
C GLU A 53 15.80 -14.30 -1.06
N TYR A 54 14.97 -13.25 -1.05
CA TYR A 54 13.79 -13.18 -0.18
C TYR A 54 12.53 -13.78 -0.79
N LEU A 55 12.44 -13.88 -2.12
CA LEU A 55 11.27 -14.45 -2.79
C LEU A 55 10.96 -15.90 -2.38
N PRO A 56 11.94 -16.82 -2.27
CA PRO A 56 11.69 -18.16 -1.74
C PRO A 56 11.17 -18.16 -0.30
N LEU A 57 11.64 -17.24 0.55
CA LEU A 57 11.21 -17.14 1.95
C LEU A 57 9.77 -16.63 2.05
N ALA A 58 9.45 -15.59 1.29
CA ALA A 58 8.12 -15.00 1.22
C ALA A 58 7.06 -16.02 0.76
N THR A 59 7.43 -16.86 -0.21
CA THR A 59 6.55 -17.89 -0.78
C THR A 59 6.44 -19.13 0.10
N ALA A 60 7.52 -19.52 0.81
CA ALA A 60 7.49 -20.67 1.72
C ALA A 60 6.63 -20.41 2.97
N ILE A 61 6.71 -19.21 3.55
CA ILE A 61 5.93 -18.85 4.75
C ILE A 61 4.49 -18.43 4.37
N ASN A 62 4.33 -17.75 3.22
CA ASN A 62 3.04 -17.40 2.60
C ASN A 62 2.03 -16.65 3.49
N THR A 63 2.51 -15.84 4.45
CA THR A 63 1.64 -14.95 5.22
C THR A 63 1.62 -13.54 4.62
N LYS A 64 0.59 -12.76 4.92
CA LYS A 64 0.57 -11.32 4.58
C LYS A 64 1.79 -10.59 5.17
N LYS A 65 2.13 -10.90 6.42
CA LYS A 65 3.28 -10.34 7.13
C LYS A 65 4.60 -10.69 6.42
N SER A 66 4.80 -11.96 6.11
CA SER A 66 6.02 -12.42 5.42
C SER A 66 6.20 -11.76 4.05
N ARG A 67 5.14 -11.62 3.25
CA ARG A 67 5.21 -10.86 1.99
C ARG A 67 5.51 -9.38 2.21
N SER A 68 4.98 -8.78 3.27
CA SER A 68 5.28 -7.40 3.64
C SER A 68 6.77 -7.23 3.95
N GLU A 69 7.32 -8.05 4.84
CA GLU A 69 8.70 -7.95 5.32
C GLU A 69 9.73 -8.35 4.25
N PHE A 70 9.44 -9.37 3.44
CA PHE A 70 10.41 -9.90 2.49
C PHE A 70 10.29 -9.33 1.07
N LEU A 71 9.14 -8.76 0.68
CA LEU A 71 8.95 -8.21 -0.67
C LEU A 71 8.68 -6.71 -0.65
N ILE A 72 7.72 -6.27 0.17
CA ILE A 72 7.26 -4.87 0.14
C ILE A 72 8.25 -3.93 0.84
N GLU A 73 8.74 -4.27 2.03
CA GLU A 73 9.68 -3.44 2.79
C GLU A 73 10.99 -3.15 2.04
N PRO A 74 11.66 -4.12 1.37
CA PRO A 74 12.83 -3.83 0.54
C PRO A 74 12.55 -2.83 -0.59
N ILE A 75 11.40 -2.93 -1.25
CA ILE A 75 10.99 -2.00 -2.32
C ILE A 75 10.77 -0.60 -1.73
N LEU A 76 10.08 -0.50 -0.59
CA LEU A 76 9.86 0.78 0.10
C LEU A 76 11.17 1.42 0.58
N ALA A 77 12.13 0.62 1.05
CA ALA A 77 13.46 1.08 1.44
C ALA A 77 14.24 1.64 0.24
N GLU A 78 14.16 1.01 -0.93
CA GLU A 78 14.76 1.51 -2.16
C GLU A 78 14.10 2.81 -2.61
N LEU A 79 12.76 2.89 -2.61
CA LEU A 79 12.05 4.13 -2.91
C LEU A 79 12.51 5.26 -1.98
N ARG A 80 12.70 4.97 -0.69
CA ARG A 80 13.22 5.94 0.27
C ARG A 80 14.61 6.42 -0.10
N ARG A 81 15.49 5.53 -0.55
CA ARG A 81 16.82 5.88 -1.06
C ARG A 81 16.74 6.76 -2.32
N LEU A 82 15.91 6.38 -3.29
CA LEU A 82 15.74 7.10 -4.55
C LEU A 82 15.13 8.50 -4.36
N ALA A 83 14.32 8.68 -3.32
CA ALA A 83 13.74 9.96 -2.93
C ALA A 83 14.64 10.78 -1.98
N ASP A 84 15.96 10.55 -2.00
CA ASP A 84 16.94 11.21 -1.13
C ASP A 84 16.54 11.22 0.36
N TYR A 85 15.95 10.10 0.81
CA TYR A 85 15.51 9.88 2.18
C TYR A 85 14.41 10.83 2.69
N GLN A 86 13.72 11.54 1.79
CA GLN A 86 12.65 12.50 2.11
C GLN A 86 11.29 11.87 2.43
N ILE A 87 11.18 10.55 2.28
CA ILE A 87 9.99 9.79 2.71
C ILE A 87 10.28 8.99 3.98
N SER A 88 9.30 8.97 4.87
CA SER A 88 9.33 8.19 6.10
C SER A 88 8.62 6.86 5.90
N LEU A 89 9.22 5.78 6.39
CA LEU A 89 8.60 4.46 6.42
C LEU A 89 8.08 4.19 7.83
N PHE A 90 6.87 3.68 7.92
CA PHE A 90 6.22 3.31 9.17
C PHE A 90 5.87 1.83 9.12
N SER A 91 6.34 1.06 10.09
CA SER A 91 5.89 -0.31 10.29
C SER A 91 4.58 -0.28 11.08
N SER A 92 3.63 -1.13 10.68
CA SER A 92 2.46 -1.42 11.49
C SER A 92 2.86 -2.36 12.63
N THR A 93 3.60 -1.86 13.61
CA THR A 93 3.70 -2.56 14.89
C THR A 93 2.35 -2.41 15.58
N GLU A 94 1.64 -3.53 15.82
CA GLU A 94 0.50 -3.55 16.74
C GLU A 94 0.88 -2.76 18.00
N THR A 95 0.19 -1.66 18.24
CA THR A 95 0.21 -1.03 19.57
C THR A 95 -0.54 -1.99 20.48
N ILE A 96 0.20 -2.85 21.18
CA ILE A 96 -0.34 -3.48 22.38
C ILE A 96 -0.62 -2.34 23.36
N LEU A 97 -1.90 -2.23 23.73
CA LEU A 97 -2.44 -1.26 24.66
C LEU A 97 -1.55 -1.12 25.92
N GLY A 98 -1.19 0.12 26.24
CA GLY A 98 -0.90 0.57 27.59
C GLY A 98 -2.08 1.36 28.13
#